data_AF-A0A9Y2D410-F1
#
_entry.id   AF-A0A9Y2D410-F1
#
_cell.length_a   1.000
_cell.length_b   1.000
_cell.length_c   1.000
_cell.angle_alpha   90.00
_cell.angle_beta   90.00
_cell.angle_gamma   90.00
#
_symmetry.space_group_name_H-M   'P 1'
#
loop_
_entity.id
_entity.type
_entity.pdbx_description
1 polymer ?
#
loop_
_entity_poly.entity_id
_entity_poly.type
_entity_poly.pdbx_seq_one_letter_code
_entity_poly.pdbx_strand_id
1 'polypeptide(L)'
;MTRIADEQLEYYADRFVLLGIARAGIQLDRYLANPARCELMARFTYLRLDRLGVSFTQFCAAPDLFEERAAVECEPPLASQQAAILRLWQQQDTGVMPCQHAHPEKGPSLAPDDLLDIDELLAGFRDDIAAEERAVAGLPRQNNGAVVERMRHRRHPTSNPSFTPRSNA
;
A
#
# COMPACT_ATOMS: atom_id res chain seq x y z
N MET A 1 18.21 13.07 21.24
CA MET A 1 17.21 13.24 20.16
C MET A 1 17.83 12.70 18.88
N THR A 2 17.32 11.57 18.39
CA THR A 2 17.65 11.04 17.07
C THR A 2 17.15 12.04 16.03
N ARG A 3 18.05 12.57 15.19
CA ARG A 3 17.66 13.40 14.05
C ARG A 3 17.53 12.48 12.84
N ILE A 4 16.34 12.43 12.25
CA ILE A 4 15.99 11.59 11.10
C ILE A 4 15.65 12.55 9.97
N ALA A 5 16.19 12.33 8.77
CA ALA A 5 15.83 13.12 7.59
C ALA A 5 14.40 12.79 7.12
N ASP A 6 13.73 13.70 6.42
CA ASP A 6 12.34 13.48 6.00
C ASP A 6 12.20 12.25 5.08
N GLU A 7 13.15 12.01 4.18
CA GLU A 7 13.13 10.82 3.32
C GLU A 7 13.29 9.52 4.13
N GLN A 8 14.04 9.57 5.23
CA GLN A 8 14.18 8.42 6.12
C GLN A 8 12.92 8.19 6.93
N LEU A 9 12.22 9.25 7.32
CA LEU A 9 10.94 9.15 8.03
C LEU A 9 9.88 8.50 7.13
N GLU A 10 9.77 8.91 5.87
CA GLU A 10 8.87 8.29 4.89
C GLU A 10 9.19 6.82 4.69
N TYR A 11 10.47 6.48 4.46
CA TYR A 11 10.92 5.09 4.34
C TYR A 11 10.49 4.22 5.54
N TYR A 12 10.69 4.74 6.76
CA TYR A 12 10.33 4.01 7.97
C TYR A 12 8.82 3.96 8.20
N ALA A 13 8.06 5.00 7.83
CA ALA A 13 6.61 5.00 7.90
C ALA A 13 5.99 3.94 6.98
N ASP A 14 6.45 3.85 5.72
CA ASP A 14 6.01 2.82 4.78
C ASP A 14 6.30 1.43 5.34
N ARG A 15 7.51 1.23 5.85
CA ARG A 15 7.95 -0.04 6.42
C ARG A 15 7.17 -0.43 7.68
N PHE A 16 6.78 0.55 8.50
CA PHE A 16 5.92 0.36 9.68
C PHE A 16 4.53 -0.16 9.29
N VAL A 17 3.95 0.38 8.22
CA VAL A 17 2.66 -0.06 7.67
C VAL A 17 2.80 -1.44 7.02
N LEU A 18 3.78 -1.63 6.14
CA LEU A 18 4.01 -2.88 5.40
C LEU A 18 4.21 -4.08 6.33
N LEU A 19 5.00 -3.92 7.39
CA LEU A 19 5.26 -4.99 8.36
C LEU A 19 4.17 -5.09 9.43
N GLY A 20 3.12 -4.25 9.38
CA GLY A 20 2.02 -4.26 10.31
C GLY A 20 2.45 -4.08 11.76
N ILE A 21 3.50 -3.30 12.02
CA ILE A 21 4.16 -3.20 13.33
C ILE A 21 3.21 -2.75 14.45
N ALA A 22 2.22 -1.91 14.12
CA ALA A 22 1.15 -1.52 15.04
C ALA A 22 0.35 -2.73 15.60
N ARG A 23 0.18 -3.80 14.82
CA ARG A 23 -0.53 -5.02 15.25
C ARG A 23 0.24 -5.79 16.32
N ALA A 24 1.55 -5.60 16.39
CA ALA A 24 2.39 -6.11 17.47
C ALA A 24 2.38 -5.21 18.71
N GLY A 25 1.52 -4.16 18.75
CA GLY A 25 1.39 -3.24 19.87
C GLY A 25 2.53 -2.21 19.99
N ILE A 26 3.31 -2.02 18.92
CA ILE A 26 4.44 -1.09 18.88
C ILE A 26 4.01 0.21 18.20
N GLN A 27 4.24 1.34 18.88
CA GLN A 27 3.97 2.67 18.34
C GLN A 27 5.10 3.17 17.43
N LEU A 28 4.78 4.10 16.53
CA LEU A 28 5.71 4.61 15.52
C LEU A 28 6.95 5.29 16.13
N ASP A 29 6.77 6.06 17.19
CA ASP A 29 7.86 6.70 17.94
C ASP A 29 8.85 5.68 18.51
N ARG A 30 8.32 4.59 19.08
CA ARG A 30 9.11 3.47 19.62
C ARG A 30 9.82 2.70 18.51
N TYR A 31 9.16 2.54 17.37
CA TYR A 31 9.76 1.94 16.18
C TYR A 31 10.92 2.78 15.65
N LEU A 32 10.75 4.10 15.50
CA LEU A 32 11.81 5.00 15.03
C LEU A 32 13.02 5.04 15.99
N ALA A 33 12.81 4.78 17.28
CA ALA A 33 13.89 4.67 18.25
C ALA A 33 14.76 3.40 18.06
N ASN A 34 14.18 2.30 17.56
CA ASN A 34 14.90 1.07 17.26
C ASN A 34 14.17 0.22 16.21
N PRO A 35 14.35 0.54 14.90
CA PRO A 35 13.60 -0.13 13.84
C PRO A 35 13.88 -1.63 13.81
N ALA A 36 15.16 -2.02 13.77
CA ALA A 36 15.57 -3.42 13.64
C ALA A 36 14.97 -4.34 14.72
N ARG A 37 14.98 -3.92 15.99
CA ARG A 37 14.39 -4.72 17.08
C ARG A 37 12.88 -4.81 16.98
N CYS A 38 12.22 -3.71 16.62
CA CYS A 38 10.77 -3.66 16.51
C CYS A 38 10.26 -4.51 15.34
N GLU A 39 10.99 -4.55 14.23
CA GLU A 39 10.65 -5.42 13.10
C GLU A 39 10.78 -6.90 13.47
N LEU A 40 11.87 -7.29 14.15
CA LEU A 40 12.01 -8.66 14.64
C LEU A 40 10.87 -9.03 15.59
N MET A 41 10.47 -8.12 16.48
CA MET A 41 9.33 -8.35 17.37
C MET A 41 8.00 -8.47 16.59
N ALA A 42 7.80 -7.64 15.58
CA ALA A 42 6.62 -7.72 14.72
C ALA A 42 6.54 -9.06 13.99
N ARG A 43 7.66 -9.53 13.43
CA ARG A 43 7.74 -10.86 12.79
C ARG A 43 7.49 -12.00 13.77
N PHE A 44 8.13 -11.96 14.95
CA PHE A 44 7.91 -12.93 16.02
C PHE A 44 6.42 -13.05 16.40
N THR A 45 5.76 -11.91 16.55
CA THR A 45 4.34 -11.83 16.91
C THR A 45 3.43 -12.30 15.76
N TYR A 46 3.76 -11.91 14.52
CA TYR A 46 3.02 -12.32 13.32
C TYR A 46 3.04 -13.83 13.14
N LEU A 47 4.20 -14.45 13.33
CA LEU A 47 4.40 -15.90 13.23
C LEU A 47 3.90 -16.67 14.46
N ARG A 48 3.46 -15.97 15.51
CA ARG A 48 2.98 -16.55 16.78
C ARG A 48 3.94 -17.60 17.36
N LEU A 49 5.24 -17.29 17.29
CA LEU A 49 6.31 -18.21 17.71
C LEU A 49 6.25 -18.54 19.21
N ASP A 50 5.59 -17.69 20.01
CA ASP A 50 5.26 -17.96 21.41
C ASP A 50 4.44 -19.24 21.57
N ARG A 51 3.52 -19.53 20.65
CA ARG A 51 2.70 -20.75 20.67
C ARG A 51 3.48 -22.00 20.30
N LEU A 52 4.55 -21.83 19.52
CA LEU A 52 5.48 -22.90 19.17
C LEU A 52 6.54 -23.13 20.26
N GLY A 53 6.40 -22.46 21.41
CA GLY A 53 7.34 -22.57 22.54
C GLY A 53 8.70 -21.91 22.28
N VAL A 54 8.81 -21.06 21.27
CA VAL A 54 10.05 -20.35 20.92
C VAL A 54 10.06 -19.00 21.64
N SER A 55 11.13 -18.74 22.38
CA SER A 55 11.34 -17.44 23.02
C SER A 55 11.84 -16.39 22.01
N PHE A 56 11.54 -15.12 22.27
CA PHE A 56 12.05 -14.03 21.43
C PHE A 56 13.59 -14.03 21.34
N THR A 57 14.29 -14.39 22.41
CA THR A 57 15.76 -14.47 22.42
C THR A 57 16.27 -15.58 21.49
N GLN A 58 15.63 -16.74 21.48
CA GLN A 58 15.95 -17.83 20.55
C GLN A 58 15.69 -17.41 19.11
N PHE A 59 14.56 -16.75 18.84
CA PHE A 59 14.25 -16.19 17.53
C PHE A 59 15.31 -15.18 17.07
N CYS A 60 15.72 -14.25 17.93
CA CYS A 60 16.76 -13.27 17.58
C CYS A 60 18.12 -13.90 17.26
N ALA A 61 18.43 -15.10 17.77
CA ALA A 61 19.69 -15.79 17.50
C ALA A 61 19.74 -16.40 16.09
N ALA A 62 18.59 -16.79 15.53
CA ALA A 62 18.48 -17.40 14.21
C ALA A 62 17.06 -17.18 13.63
N PRO A 63 16.72 -15.95 13.18
CA PRO A 63 15.36 -15.63 12.77
C PRO A 63 14.90 -16.46 11.59
N ASP A 64 15.73 -16.57 10.54
CA ASP A 64 15.41 -17.25 9.29
C ASP A 64 14.97 -18.71 9.50
N LEU A 65 15.63 -19.43 10.41
CA LEU A 65 15.32 -20.83 10.73
C LEU A 65 13.90 -21.00 11.29
N PHE A 66 13.44 -20.06 12.12
CA PHE A 66 12.09 -20.11 12.67
C PHE A 66 11.04 -19.56 11.71
N GLU A 67 11.40 -18.63 10.83
CA GLU A 67 10.51 -18.16 9.75
C GLU A 67 10.20 -19.30 8.77
N GLU A 68 11.22 -20.06 8.34
CA GLU A 68 11.05 -21.24 7.49
C GLU A 68 10.19 -22.32 8.16
N ARG A 69 10.48 -22.61 9.43
CA ARG A 69 9.72 -23.60 10.20
C ARG A 69 8.26 -23.18 10.40
N ALA A 70 8.00 -21.92 10.73
CA ALA A 70 6.64 -21.41 10.88
C ALA A 70 5.85 -21.41 9.56
N ALA A 71 6.52 -21.20 8.42
CA ALA A 71 5.88 -21.29 7.11
C ALA A 71 5.39 -22.71 6.80
N VAL A 72 6.15 -23.73 7.23
CA VAL A 72 5.81 -25.16 7.04
C VAL A 72 4.78 -25.64 8.06
N GLU A 73 4.85 -25.16 9.31
CA GLU A 73 3.99 -25.57 10.42
C GLU A 73 2.68 -24.77 10.51
N CYS A 74 2.30 -23.99 9.48
CA CYS A 74 1.04 -23.25 9.45
C CYS A 74 -0.13 -24.14 9.91
N GLU A 75 -0.71 -23.81 11.07
CA GLU A 75 -1.79 -24.58 11.66
C GLU A 75 -2.94 -24.69 10.65
N PRO A 76 -3.46 -25.90 10.38
CA PRO A 76 -4.57 -26.04 9.46
C PRO A 76 -5.75 -25.21 9.96
N PRO A 77 -6.49 -24.52 9.06
CA PRO A 77 -7.62 -23.70 9.47
C PRO A 77 -8.63 -24.55 10.25
N LEU A 78 -9.24 -23.96 11.29
CA LEU A 78 -10.31 -24.60 12.04
C LEU A 78 -11.41 -25.07 11.07
N ALA A 79 -12.15 -26.14 11.38
CA ALA A 79 -13.17 -26.67 10.48
C ALA A 79 -14.18 -25.60 10.00
N SER A 80 -14.56 -24.66 10.87
CA SER A 80 -15.41 -23.51 10.52
C SER A 80 -14.75 -22.53 9.55
N GLN A 81 -13.45 -22.27 9.72
CA GLN A 81 -12.64 -21.44 8.84
C GLN A 81 -12.42 -22.12 7.49
N GLN A 82 -12.12 -23.42 7.49
CA GLN A 82 -11.96 -24.22 6.27
C GLN A 82 -13.27 -24.21 5.46
N ALA A 83 -14.42 -24.39 6.12
CA ALA A 83 -15.72 -24.28 5.46
C ALA A 83 -15.99 -22.87 4.90
N ALA A 84 -15.49 -21.81 5.55
CA ALA A 84 -15.59 -20.45 5.03
C ALA A 84 -14.66 -20.23 3.82
N ILE A 85 -13.42 -20.70 3.89
CA ILE A 85 -12.44 -20.65 2.79
C ILE A 85 -12.98 -21.35 1.55
N LEU A 86 -13.51 -22.57 1.71
CA LEU A 86 -14.08 -23.33 0.61
C LEU A 86 -15.30 -22.63 -0.01
N ARG A 87 -16.15 -21.99 0.81
CA ARG A 87 -17.28 -21.18 0.32
C ARG A 87 -16.81 -19.99 -0.50
N LEU A 88 -15.81 -19.24 -0.01
CA LEU A 88 -15.24 -18.09 -0.73
C LEU A 88 -14.57 -18.52 -2.03
N TRP A 89 -13.81 -19.61 -2.01
CA TRP A 89 -13.18 -20.16 -3.20
C TRP A 89 -14.22 -20.59 -4.25
N GLN A 90 -15.28 -21.28 -3.82
CA GLN A 90 -16.39 -21.67 -4.71
C GLN A 90 -17.08 -20.45 -5.34
N GLN A 91 -17.27 -19.37 -4.59
CA GLN A 91 -17.83 -18.11 -5.11
C GLN A 91 -16.94 -17.48 -6.18
N GLN A 92 -15.63 -17.47 -5.97
CA GLN A 92 -14.66 -16.90 -6.92
C GLN A 92 -14.56 -17.73 -8.20
N ASP A 93 -14.56 -19.06 -8.09
CA ASP A 93 -14.37 -19.97 -9.23
C ASP A 93 -15.61 -20.04 -10.14
N THR A 94 -16.80 -19.99 -9.54
CA THR A 94 -18.06 -20.15 -10.30
C THR A 94 -18.79 -18.85 -10.59
N GLY A 95 -18.44 -17.75 -9.91
CA GLY A 95 -19.21 -16.50 -9.94
C GLY A 95 -20.63 -16.62 -9.34
N VAL A 96 -21.01 -17.80 -8.86
CA VAL A 96 -22.33 -18.08 -8.29
C VAL A 96 -22.29 -17.76 -6.81
N MET A 97 -22.93 -16.67 -6.41
CA MET A 97 -23.22 -16.42 -5.00
C MET A 97 -24.14 -17.53 -4.48
N PRO A 98 -23.83 -18.20 -3.36
CA PRO A 98 -24.74 -19.18 -2.77
C PRO A 98 -26.08 -18.49 -2.51
N CYS A 99 -27.17 -19.11 -2.99
CA CYS A 99 -28.51 -18.54 -3.05
C CYS A 99 -29.07 -18.05 -1.71
N GLN A 100 -28.39 -18.37 -0.59
CA GLN A 100 -28.69 -17.88 0.75
C GLN A 100 -28.53 -16.35 0.88
N HIS A 101 -27.67 -15.72 0.06
CA HIS A 101 -27.56 -14.25 -0.05
C HIS A 101 -28.40 -13.67 -1.19
N ALA A 102 -28.90 -14.52 -2.10
CA ALA A 102 -29.78 -14.14 -3.20
C ALA A 102 -31.27 -14.24 -2.82
N HIS A 103 -31.60 -14.44 -1.54
CA HIS A 103 -32.97 -14.30 -1.07
C HIS A 103 -33.33 -12.81 -1.10
N PRO A 104 -34.39 -12.39 -1.81
CA PRO A 104 -34.74 -10.97 -2.00
C PRO A 104 -35.03 -10.21 -0.68
N GLU A 105 -35.17 -10.94 0.42
CA GLU A 105 -35.43 -10.39 1.76
C GLU A 105 -34.18 -10.30 2.67
N LYS A 106 -33.01 -10.81 2.25
CA LYS A 106 -31.82 -10.91 3.13
C LYS A 106 -30.51 -10.34 2.56
N GLY A 107 -30.49 -9.87 1.32
CA GLY A 107 -29.41 -9.05 0.78
C GLY A 107 -29.73 -7.55 0.91
N PRO A 108 -28.74 -6.65 0.87
CA PRO A 108 -29.03 -5.24 0.63
C PRO A 108 -29.75 -5.14 -0.73
N SER A 109 -31.04 -4.82 -0.70
CA SER A 109 -31.79 -4.49 -1.90
C SER A 109 -31.21 -3.19 -2.45
N LEU A 110 -30.39 -3.27 -3.50
CA LEU A 110 -29.98 -2.08 -4.25
C LEU A 110 -31.22 -1.55 -4.95
N ALA A 111 -31.55 -0.27 -4.74
CA ALA A 111 -32.62 0.35 -5.52
C ALA A 111 -32.19 0.35 -7.01
N PRO A 112 -33.13 0.33 -7.97
CA PRO A 112 -32.79 0.50 -9.38
C PRO A 112 -31.93 1.75 -9.64
N ASP A 113 -32.13 2.79 -8.83
CA ASP A 113 -31.38 4.05 -8.88
C ASP A 113 -29.94 3.93 -8.33
N ASP A 114 -29.63 2.87 -7.58
CA ASP A 114 -28.28 2.56 -7.06
C ASP A 114 -27.48 1.66 -8.01
N LEU A 115 -28.12 1.15 -9.08
CA LEU A 115 -27.46 0.33 -10.10
C LEU A 115 -26.79 1.24 -11.13
N LEU A 116 -25.47 1.10 -11.27
CA LEU A 116 -24.72 1.78 -12.32
C LEU A 116 -24.97 1.07 -13.66
N ASP A 117 -25.27 1.86 -14.70
CA ASP A 117 -25.26 1.37 -16.08
C ASP A 117 -23.81 1.10 -16.50
N ILE A 118 -23.49 -0.18 -16.69
CA ILE A 118 -22.14 -0.63 -17.02
C ILE A 118 -21.73 -0.12 -18.41
N ASP A 119 -22.67 -0.01 -19.35
CA ASP A 119 -22.37 0.45 -20.70
C ASP A 119 -22.05 1.95 -20.70
N GLU A 120 -22.75 2.74 -19.88
CA GLU A 120 -22.47 4.17 -19.68
C GLU A 120 -21.11 4.37 -19.01
N LEU A 121 -20.80 3.62 -17.95
CA LEU A 121 -19.51 3.69 -17.24
C LEU A 121 -18.34 3.35 -18.17
N LEU A 122 -18.47 2.27 -18.96
CA LEU A 122 -17.46 1.85 -19.92
C LEU A 122 -17.29 2.84 -21.08
N ALA A 123 -18.37 3.50 -21.50
CA ALA A 123 -18.30 4.58 -22.48
C ALA A 123 -17.51 5.77 -21.93
N GLY A 124 -17.77 6.19 -20.69
CA GLY A 124 -17.03 7.25 -20.02
C GLY A 124 -15.52 6.98 -19.96
N PHE A 125 -15.12 5.77 -19.57
CA PHE A 125 -13.70 5.40 -19.56
C PHE A 125 -13.05 5.41 -20.95
N ARG A 126 -13.77 5.03 -22.00
CA ARG A 126 -13.24 5.11 -23.38
C ARG A 126 -13.02 6.54 -23.82
N ASP A 127 -13.93 7.45 -23.44
CA ASP A 127 -13.82 8.87 -23.76
C ASP A 127 -12.68 9.53 -23.00
N ASP A 128 -12.49 9.18 -21.72
CA ASP A 128 -11.38 9.65 -20.89
C ASP A 128 -10.03 9.21 -21.45
N ILE A 129 -9.89 7.92 -21.79
CA ILE A 129 -8.67 7.38 -22.43
C ILE A 129 -8.40 8.10 -23.76
N ALA A 130 -9.43 8.27 -24.60
CA ALA A 130 -9.27 8.96 -25.88
C ALA A 130 -8.90 10.44 -25.70
N ALA A 131 -9.36 11.09 -24.62
CA ALA A 131 -9.01 12.47 -24.29
C ALA A 131 -7.56 12.59 -23.80
N GLU A 132 -7.11 11.68 -22.94
CA GLU A 132 -5.72 11.60 -22.49
C GLU A 132 -4.76 11.30 -23.64
N GLU A 133 -5.09 10.32 -24.49
CA GLU A 133 -4.30 10.00 -25.69
C GLU A 133 -4.18 11.22 -26.62
N ARG A 134 -5.27 11.97 -26.82
CA ARG A 134 -5.25 13.23 -27.59
C ARG A 134 -4.37 14.30 -26.94
N ALA A 135 -4.38 14.43 -25.62
CA ALA A 135 -3.57 15.41 -24.89
C ALA A 135 -2.06 15.12 -25.02
N VAL A 136 -1.70 13.84 -25.12
CA VAL A 136 -0.31 13.36 -25.11
C VAL A 136 0.24 13.09 -26.52
N ALA A 137 -0.61 13.03 -27.55
CA ALA A 137 -0.25 12.78 -28.95
C ALA A 137 0.81 13.75 -29.52
N GLY A 138 0.87 14.98 -29.02
CA GLY A 138 1.82 16.01 -29.48
C GLY A 138 3.16 16.02 -28.75
N LEU A 139 3.37 15.16 -27.75
CA LEU A 139 4.58 15.17 -26.93
C LEU A 139 5.72 14.33 -27.54
N PRO A 140 6.98 14.80 -27.42
CA PRO A 140 8.13 14.04 -27.90
C PRO A 140 8.26 12.73 -27.12
N ARG A 141 8.46 11.63 -27.86
CA ARG A 141 8.68 10.29 -27.30
C ARG A 141 10.17 9.97 -27.25
N GLN A 142 10.60 9.24 -26.23
CA GLN A 142 11.93 8.61 -26.21
C GLN A 142 11.99 7.44 -27.20
N ASN A 143 13.20 6.94 -27.49
CA ASN A 143 13.41 5.79 -28.36
C ASN A 143 12.75 4.48 -27.84
N ASN A 144 12.37 4.42 -26.55
CA ASN A 144 11.64 3.29 -25.95
C ASN A 144 10.09 3.49 -25.97
N GLY A 145 9.59 4.56 -26.58
CA GLY A 145 8.15 4.85 -26.69
C GLY A 145 7.55 5.64 -25.52
N ALA A 146 8.29 5.88 -24.44
CA ALA A 146 7.83 6.67 -23.30
C ALA A 146 7.66 8.15 -23.67
N VAL A 147 6.58 8.76 -23.21
CA VAL A 147 6.27 10.18 -23.45
C VAL A 147 7.10 11.05 -22.50
N VAL A 148 7.85 12.01 -23.04
CA VAL A 148 8.65 12.95 -22.25
C VAL A 148 7.92 14.28 -22.14
N GLU A 149 7.46 14.59 -20.93
CA GLU A 149 6.99 15.94 -20.63
C GLU A 149 8.19 16.90 -20.52
N ARG A 150 8.19 17.97 -21.32
CA ARG A 150 9.23 18.99 -21.26
C ARG A 150 9.07 19.82 -19.99
N MET A 151 9.92 19.57 -19.00
CA MET A 151 10.00 20.34 -17.77
C MET A 151 10.21 21.84 -18.07
N ARG A 152 9.21 22.68 -17.76
CA ARG A 152 9.29 24.12 -17.97
C ARG A 152 10.04 24.78 -16.82
N HIS A 153 11.29 25.17 -17.05
CA HIS A 153 12.01 26.01 -16.09
C HIS A 153 11.39 27.41 -16.05
N ARG A 154 10.70 27.74 -14.95
CA ARG A 154 10.40 29.14 -14.63
C ARG A 154 11.70 29.82 -14.22
N ARG A 155 12.26 30.65 -15.09
CA ARG A 155 13.31 31.60 -14.68
C ARG A 155 12.68 32.61 -13.72
N HIS A 156 13.17 32.65 -12.49
CA HIS A 156 12.88 33.76 -11.59
C HIS A 156 13.42 35.06 -12.19
N PRO A 157 12.68 36.18 -12.12
CA PRO A 157 13.21 37.47 -12.52
C PRO A 157 14.35 37.84 -11.56
N THR A 158 15.56 37.93 -12.09
CA THR A 158 16.69 38.56 -11.40
C THR A 158 16.41 40.05 -11.31
N SER A 159 15.83 40.51 -10.21
CA SER A 159 15.82 41.94 -9.89
C SER A 159 17.25 42.34 -9.57
N ASN A 160 17.92 43.06 -10.46
CA ASN A 160 19.12 43.81 -10.11
C ASN A 160 18.68 45.05 -9.33
N PRO A 161 18.94 45.17 -8.02
CA PRO A 161 18.85 46.47 -7.38
C PRO A 161 20.01 47.31 -7.93
N SER A 162 19.65 48.36 -8.65
CA SER A 162 20.56 49.41 -9.11
C SER A 162 21.33 49.99 -7.92
N PHE A 163 22.61 49.64 -7.83
CA PHE A 163 23.55 50.25 -6.91
C PHE A 163 23.77 51.71 -7.35
N THR A 164 23.15 52.66 -6.65
CA THR A 164 23.45 54.09 -6.82
C THR A 164 24.61 54.44 -5.89
N PRO A 165 25.75 54.94 -6.41
CA PRO A 165 26.82 55.42 -5.56
C PRO A 165 26.38 56.75 -4.94
N ARG A 166 26.42 56.80 -3.60
CA ARG A 166 26.15 57.99 -2.81
C ARG A 166 27.31 58.98 -3.02
N SER A 167 27.05 60.09 -3.69
CA SER A 167 27.97 61.21 -3.80
C SER A 167 28.13 61.88 -2.43
N ASN A 168 29.37 61.93 -1.93
CA ASN A 168 29.77 62.74 -0.79
C ASN A 168 30.88 63.70 -1.23
N ALA A 169 30.68 64.97 -0.86
CA ALA A 169 31.56 66.14 -0.96
C ALA A 169 31.71 66.78 -2.35
#